data_AF-A0A7K4FMY8-F1
#
_entry.id   AF-A0A7K4FMY8-F1
#
_cell.length_a   1.000
_cell.length_b   1.000
_cell.length_c   1.000
_cell.angle_alpha   90.00
_cell.angle_beta   90.00
_cell.angle_gamma   90.00
#
_symmetry.space_group_name_H-M   'P 1'
#
loop_
_entity.id
_entity.type
_entity.pdbx_description
1 polymer ?
#
loop_
_entity_poly.entity_id
_entity_poly.type
_entity_poly.pdbx_seq_one_letter_code
_entity_poly.pdbx_strand_id
1 'polypeptide(L)'
;MPLAIIDPDDQDHYILGIETDGKIYNSMKTASERERIRKKILTDRGWNLYRIWSIDYMKNPEKVLHDLINSVGRLGNGENAKSAGREI
;
A
#
# COMPACT_ATOMS: atom_id res chain seq x y z
N MET A 1 -3.19 10.04 5.23
CA MET A 1 -2.96 9.23 6.44
C MET A 1 -2.83 7.79 5.98
N PRO A 2 -1.72 7.09 6.24
CA PRO A 2 -1.59 5.68 5.86
C PRO A 2 -2.48 4.81 6.75
N LEU A 3 -3.04 3.75 6.17
CA LEU A 3 -3.83 2.73 6.86
C LEU A 3 -3.06 1.41 6.79
N ALA A 4 -3.30 0.50 7.73
CA ALA A 4 -2.70 -0.83 7.70
C ALA A 4 -3.74 -1.89 8.07
N ILE A 5 -3.67 -3.04 7.41
CA ILE A 5 -4.49 -4.22 7.69
C ILE A 5 -3.64 -5.18 8.51
N ILE A 6 -4.10 -5.47 9.72
CA ILE A 6 -3.49 -6.44 10.63
C ILE A 6 -3.88 -7.85 10.17
N ASP A 7 -2.98 -8.80 10.34
CA ASP A 7 -3.29 -10.21 10.11
C ASP A 7 -4.21 -10.74 11.22
N PRO A 8 -5.42 -11.24 10.89
CA PRO A 8 -6.33 -11.78 11.90
C PRO A 8 -5.79 -13.05 12.56
N ASP A 9 -4.91 -13.79 11.89
CA ASP A 9 -4.30 -15.03 12.41
C ASP A 9 -3.00 -14.76 13.18
N ASP A 10 -2.34 -13.62 12.94
CA ASP A 10 -1.13 -13.17 13.65
C ASP A 10 -1.13 -11.65 13.88
N GLN A 11 -1.60 -11.21 15.05
CA GLN A 11 -1.74 -9.77 15.36
C GLN A 11 -0.40 -9.02 15.44
N ASP A 12 0.74 -9.71 15.48
CA ASP A 12 2.07 -9.09 15.44
C ASP A 12 2.52 -8.81 13.99
N HIS A 13 1.77 -9.32 12.99
CA HIS A 13 2.04 -9.15 11.58
C HIS A 13 0.96 -8.32 10.87
N TYR A 14 1.40 -7.57 9.86
CA TYR A 14 0.52 -6.77 9.01
C TYR A 14 0.45 -7.37 7.61
N ILE A 15 -0.75 -7.63 7.13
CA ILE A 15 -1.01 -8.16 5.80
C ILE A 15 -0.65 -7.13 4.74
N LEU A 16 -1.08 -5.87 4.93
CA LEU A 16 -0.96 -4.83 3.91
C LEU A 16 -0.96 -3.42 4.49
N GLY A 17 0.02 -2.61 4.11
CA GLY A 17 0.00 -1.16 4.29
C GLY A 17 -0.67 -0.47 3.10
N ILE A 18 -1.68 0.36 3.34
CA ILE A 18 -2.40 1.13 2.32
C ILE A 18 -1.95 2.60 2.39
N GLU A 19 -1.49 3.09 1.24
CA GLU A 19 -1.11 4.49 1.05
C GLU A 19 -2.05 5.16 0.06
N THR A 20 -2.46 6.39 0.35
CA THR A 20 -3.19 7.25 -0.59
C THR A 20 -2.27 8.34 -1.10
N ASP A 21 -2.30 8.63 -2.41
CA ASP A 21 -1.54 9.76 -2.96
C ASP A 21 -2.16 11.08 -2.47
N GLY A 22 -1.58 11.65 -1.42
CA GLY A 22 -1.96 12.98 -0.99
C GLY A 22 -1.52 14.00 -2.05
N LYS A 23 -2.45 14.52 -2.86
CA LYS A 23 -2.21 15.79 -3.59
C LYS A 23 -1.79 16.93 -2.66
N ILE A 24 -2.00 16.79 -1.34
CA ILE A 24 -1.62 17.75 -0.30
C ILE A 24 -0.19 17.54 0.24
N TYR A 25 0.45 16.38 0.03
CA TYR A 25 1.79 16.11 0.57
C TYR A 25 2.96 16.44 -0.38
N ASN A 26 2.64 16.89 -1.61
CA ASN A 26 3.61 17.16 -2.66
C ASN A 26 4.34 18.52 -2.51
N SER A 27 4.06 19.29 -1.45
CA SER A 27 4.65 20.61 -1.20
C SER A 27 5.97 20.58 -0.41
N MET A 28 6.44 19.41 0.04
CA MET A 28 7.70 19.28 0.78
C MET A 28 8.74 18.56 -0.08
N LYS A 29 9.71 19.31 -0.62
CA LYS A 29 10.88 18.80 -1.38
C LYS A 29 11.65 17.65 -0.70
N THR A 30 11.46 17.46 0.61
CA THR A 30 12.12 16.43 1.44
C THR A 30 11.26 15.18 1.69
N ALA A 31 10.01 15.14 1.21
CA ALA A 31 9.09 14.02 1.44
C ALA A 31 9.45 12.76 0.61
N SER A 32 10.01 12.95 -0.59
CA SER A 32 10.27 11.84 -1.53
C SER A 32 11.36 10.87 -1.08
N GLU A 33 12.46 11.37 -0.51
CA GLU A 33 13.56 10.50 -0.06
C GLU A 33 13.18 9.71 1.20
N ARG A 34 12.51 10.39 2.14
CA ARG A 34 11.97 9.71 3.34
C ARG A 34 10.94 8.66 2.96
N GLU A 35 10.13 8.91 1.94
CA GLU A 35 9.16 7.94 1.46
C GLU A 35 9.81 6.75 0.76
N ARG A 36 10.88 6.96 -0.03
CA ARG A 36 11.68 5.87 -0.60
C ARG A 36 12.34 5.01 0.47
N ILE A 37 12.98 5.64 1.45
CA ILE A 37 13.62 4.93 2.58
C ILE A 37 12.56 4.17 3.40
N ARG A 38 11.40 4.78 3.67
CA ARG A 38 10.30 4.12 4.39
C ARG A 38 9.79 2.90 3.61
N LYS A 39 9.55 3.06 2.30
CA LYS A 39 9.14 1.96 1.43
C LYS A 39 10.17 0.84 1.47
N LYS A 40 11.46 1.17 1.33
CA LYS A 40 12.56 0.21 1.41
C LYS A 40 12.59 -0.55 2.73
N ILE A 41 12.59 0.15 3.87
CA ILE A 41 12.63 -0.48 5.20
C ILE A 41 11.42 -1.40 5.42
N LEU A 42 10.22 -0.99 5.00
CA LEU A 42 9.01 -1.79 5.16
C LEU A 42 9.07 -3.03 4.25
N THR A 43 9.44 -2.87 2.98
CA THR A 43 9.58 -4.02 2.06
C THR A 43 10.69 -4.97 2.49
N ASP A 44 11.82 -4.47 3.00
CA ASP A 44 12.92 -5.30 3.53
C ASP A 44 12.48 -6.11 4.76
N ARG A 45 11.48 -5.62 5.50
CA ARG A 45 10.83 -6.34 6.61
C ARG A 45 9.71 -7.29 6.16
N GLY A 46 9.53 -7.48 4.85
CA GLY A 46 8.50 -8.35 4.29
C GLY A 46 7.11 -7.71 4.22
N TRP A 47 7.00 -6.39 4.43
CA TRP A 47 5.69 -5.73 4.38
C TRP A 47 5.25 -5.53 2.93
N ASN A 48 3.99 -5.88 2.68
CA ASN A 48 3.31 -5.59 1.44
C ASN A 48 2.71 -4.19 1.49
N LEU A 49 3.03 -3.36 0.50
CA LEU A 49 2.56 -1.98 0.40
C LEU A 49 1.69 -1.83 -0.84
N TYR A 50 0.49 -1.29 -0.66
CA TYR A 50 -0.47 -1.02 -1.72
C TYR A 50 -0.75 0.48 -1.77
N ARG A 51 -0.54 1.08 -2.94
CA ARG A 51 -0.80 2.51 -3.15
C ARG A 51 -2.07 2.70 -3.98
N ILE A 52 -3.00 3.47 -3.42
CA ILE A 52 -4.20 3.94 -4.09
C ILE A 52 -3.94 5.35 -4.63
N TRP A 53 -4.10 5.50 -5.94
CA TRP A 53 -4.11 6.81 -6.59
C TRP A 53 -5.54 7.35 -6.57
N SER A 54 -5.75 8.48 -5.90
CA SER A 54 -6.95 9.30 -5.86
C SER A 54 -7.48 9.59 -7.26
N ILE A 55 -6.62 9.75 -8.27
CA ILE A 55 -7.03 9.93 -9.67
C ILE A 55 -7.70 8.67 -10.21
N ASP A 56 -7.14 7.49 -9.95
CA ASP A 56 -7.71 6.21 -10.40
C ASP A 56 -8.96 5.87 -9.60
N TYR A 57 -8.95 6.14 -8.29
CA TYR A 57 -10.11 5.99 -7.42
C TYR A 57 -11.26 6.90 -7.85
N MET A 58 -10.99 8.16 -8.19
CA MET A 58 -12.01 9.08 -8.69
C MET A 58 -12.56 8.66 -10.06
N LYS A 59 -11.74 8.01 -10.90
CA LYS A 59 -12.17 7.53 -12.22
C LYS A 59 -13.01 6.26 -12.14
N ASN A 60 -12.63 5.31 -11.29
CA ASN A 60 -13.33 4.05 -11.12
C ASN A 60 -13.10 3.48 -9.70
N PRO A 61 -13.90 3.94 -8.71
CA PRO A 61 -13.70 3.53 -7.32
C PRO A 61 -13.97 2.04 -7.12
N GLU A 62 -14.94 1.47 -7.84
CA GLU A 62 -15.27 0.04 -7.73
C GLU A 62 -14.12 -0.85 -8.17
N LYS A 63 -13.47 -0.51 -9.30
CA LYS A 63 -12.31 -1.26 -9.78
C LYS A 63 -11.17 -1.22 -8.75
N VAL A 64 -10.86 -0.04 -8.23
CA VAL A 64 -9.77 0.12 -7.25
C VAL A 64 -10.07 -0.65 -5.97
N LEU A 65 -11.32 -0.63 -5.49
CA LEU A 65 -11.73 -1.41 -4.33
C LEU A 65 -11.67 -2.92 -4.59
N HIS A 66 -12.12 -3.36 -5.77
CA HIS A 66 -12.04 -4.77 -6.16
C HIS A 66 -10.59 -5.26 -6.21
N ASP A 67 -9.69 -4.49 -6.83
CA ASP A 67 -8.26 -4.80 -6.91
C ASP A 67 -7.60 -4.83 -5.52
N LEU A 68 -8.00 -3.92 -4.62
CA LEU A 68 -7.56 -3.90 -3.23
C LEU A 68 -8.01 -5.14 -2.46
N ILE A 69 -9.30 -5.48 -2.51
CA ILE A 69 -9.87 -6.65 -1.81
C ILE A 69 -9.20 -7.94 -2.30
N ASN A 70 -9.03 -8.09 -3.61
CA ASN A 70 -8.31 -9.24 -4.19
C ASN A 70 -6.87 -9.32 -3.69
N SER A 71 -6.19 -8.17 -3.55
CA SER A 71 -4.82 -8.13 -3.04
C SER A 71 -4.75 -8.56 -1.57
N VAL A 72 -5.69 -8.08 -0.74
CA VAL A 72 -5.79 -8.50 0.67
C VAL A 72 -6.08 -9.99 0.79
N GLY A 73 -7.01 -10.52 -0.01
CA GLY A 73 -7.35 -11.95 0.00
C GLY A 73 -6.18 -12.84 -0.39
N ARG A 74 -5.38 -12.45 -1.39
CA ARG A 74 -4.16 -13.19 -1.76
C ARG A 74 -3.12 -13.18 -0.65
N LEU A 75 -2.87 -12.02 -0.06
CA LEU A 75 -1.89 -11.84 1.00
C LEU A 75 -2.27 -12.59 2.29
N GLY A 76 -3.56 -12.57 2.66
CA GLY A 76 -4.06 -13.35 3.80
C GLY A 76 -3.97 -14.87 3.61
N ASN A 77 -3.92 -15.36 2.38
CA ASN A 77 -3.70 -16.78 2.07
C ASN A 77 -2.20 -17.17 2.02
N GLY A 78 -1.29 -16.26 2.38
CA GLY A 78 0.17 -16.50 2.36
C GLY A 78 0.84 -16.32 1.00
N GLU A 79 0.13 -15.85 -0.03
CA GLU A 79 0.71 -15.54 -1.33
C GLU A 79 1.39 -14.16 -1.29
N ASN A 80 2.69 -14.14 -1.01
CA ASN A 80 3.44 -12.89 -0.84
C ASN A 80 3.48 -12.07 -2.15
N ALA A 81 2.68 -11.01 -2.23
CA ALA A 81 2.57 -10.16 -3.42
C ALA A 81 3.70 -9.13 -3.41
N LYS A 82 4.84 -9.47 -4.04
CA LYS A 82 5.92 -8.50 -4.33
C LYS A 82 5.34 -7.27 -5.03
N SER A 83 5.18 -6.20 -4.27
CA SER A 83 4.83 -4.83 -4.67
C SER A 83 4.03 -4.72 -5.98
N ALA A 84 2.71 -4.93 -5.92
CA ALA A 84 1.78 -4.67 -7.03
C ALA A 84 1.54 -3.15 -7.28
N GLY A 85 2.55 -2.32 -7.03
CA GLY A 85 2.54 -0.92 -7.41
C GLY A 85 3.42 -0.77 -8.64
N ARG A 86 2.79 -0.48 -9.79
CA ARG A 86 3.48 -0.16 -11.05
C ARG A 86 4.60 0.84 -10.74
N GLU A 87 5.85 0.39 -10.84
CA GLU A 87 7.01 1.28 -10.79
C GLU A 87 6.90 2.22 -11.99
N ILE A 88 6.93 3.52 -11.69
CA ILE A 88 7.15 4.61 -12.65
C ILE A 88 8.52 5.17 -12.38
#